data_AF-A0A434DVZ3-F1
#
_entry.id   AF-A0A434DVZ3-F1
#
_cell.length_a   1.000
_cell.length_b   1.000
_cell.length_c   1.000
_cell.angle_alpha   90.00
_cell.angle_beta   90.00
_cell.angle_gamma   90.00
#
_symmetry.space_group_name_H-M   'P 1'
#
loop_
_entity.id
_entity.type
_entity.pdbx_description
1 polymer ?
#
loop_
_entity_poly.entity_id
_entity_poly.type
_entity_poly.pdbx_seq_one_letter_code
_entity_poly.pdbx_strand_id
1 'polypeptide(L)'
;MSIAKHGASIWRSEIVLALLATLVASAVNAWAGFPQLTNAHGDNDNLLRLVEVRDFLAGQGWFDLHQYRMGLEGGFVMHWSRLVDAPIAAIILAATALTGSMALAENVAQVLWPALLFCLAVFFITRAARNFAGEA
;
A
#
# COMPACT_ATOMS: atom_id res chain seq x y z
N MET A 1 -2.26 15.22 36.49
CA MET A 1 -2.87 15.76 35.25
C MET A 1 -1.86 16.22 34.18
N SER A 2 -0.54 16.27 34.47
CA SER A 2 0.51 16.75 33.53
C SER A 2 1.07 15.65 32.60
N ILE A 3 1.33 14.44 33.12
CA ILE A 3 1.91 13.29 32.38
C ILE A 3 1.03 12.88 31.18
N ALA A 4 -0.29 12.81 31.36
CA ALA A 4 -1.22 12.42 30.29
C ALA A 4 -1.28 13.43 29.13
N LYS A 5 -1.06 14.72 29.40
CA LYS A 5 -0.99 15.77 28.36
C LYS A 5 0.31 15.67 27.55
N HIS A 6 1.41 15.28 28.20
CA HIS A 6 2.72 15.10 27.57
C HIS A 6 2.70 13.93 26.56
N GLY A 7 2.23 12.74 26.97
CA GLY A 7 2.12 11.59 26.08
C GLY A 7 1.17 11.81 24.88
N ALA A 8 0.06 12.52 25.09
CA ALA A 8 -0.86 12.87 24.01
C ALA A 8 -0.25 13.85 22.98
N SER A 9 0.65 14.74 23.40
CA SER A 9 1.35 15.68 22.53
C SER A 9 2.38 14.97 21.64
N ILE A 10 3.10 14.02 22.20
CA ILE A 10 4.12 13.22 21.51
C ILE A 10 3.47 12.41 20.38
N TRP A 11 2.41 11.65 20.66
CA TRP A 11 1.73 10.85 19.65
C TRP A 11 1.15 11.69 18.49
N ARG A 12 0.62 12.88 18.79
CA ARG A 12 0.16 13.82 17.76
C ARG A 12 1.30 14.28 16.86
N SER A 13 2.46 14.59 17.43
CA SER A 13 3.64 15.00 16.64
C SER A 13 4.13 13.89 15.70
N GLU A 14 4.08 12.62 16.13
CA GLU A 14 4.51 11.46 15.33
C GLU A 14 3.58 11.24 14.15
N ILE A 15 2.27 11.32 14.39
CA ILE A 15 1.26 11.24 13.33
C ILE A 15 1.46 12.37 12.34
N VAL A 16 1.62 13.61 12.82
CA VAL A 16 1.83 14.77 11.94
C VAL A 16 3.10 14.60 11.12
N LEU A 17 4.20 14.16 11.71
CA LEU A 17 5.45 13.90 11.00
C LEU A 17 5.26 12.84 9.90
N ALA A 18 4.62 11.71 10.24
CA ALA A 18 4.37 10.63 9.29
C ALA A 18 3.46 11.07 8.13
N LEU A 19 2.40 11.83 8.43
CA LEU A 19 1.52 12.40 7.42
C LEU A 19 2.25 13.41 6.52
N LEU A 20 3.03 14.32 7.10
CA LEU A 20 3.80 15.30 6.32
C LEU A 20 4.82 14.61 5.41
N ALA A 21 5.58 13.64 5.92
CA ALA A 21 6.51 12.87 5.10
C ALA A 21 5.81 12.16 3.94
N THR A 22 4.66 11.54 4.21
CA THR A 22 3.85 10.84 3.20
C THR A 22 3.29 11.80 2.15
N LEU A 23 2.80 12.97 2.57
CA LEU A 23 2.30 14.01 1.68
C LEU A 23 3.41 14.57 0.79
N VAL A 24 4.60 14.81 1.35
CA VAL A 24 5.77 15.26 0.57
C VAL A 24 6.16 14.21 -0.47
N ALA A 25 6.29 12.94 -0.07
CA ALA A 25 6.61 11.86 -1.00
C ALA A 25 5.56 11.71 -2.11
N SER A 26 4.28 11.82 -1.75
CA SER A 26 3.16 11.76 -2.71
C SER A 26 3.17 12.97 -3.66
N ALA A 27 3.44 14.18 -3.14
CA ALA A 27 3.52 15.40 -3.93
C ALA A 27 4.68 15.37 -4.92
N VAL A 28 5.84 14.82 -4.54
CA VAL A 28 6.98 14.61 -5.45
C VAL A 28 6.60 13.67 -6.59
N ASN A 29 5.93 12.55 -6.30
CA ASN A 29 5.46 11.63 -7.32
C ASN A 29 4.39 12.25 -8.22
N ALA A 30 3.46 13.02 -7.65
CA ALA A 30 2.43 13.74 -8.40
C ALA A 30 3.04 14.83 -9.31
N TRP A 31 4.02 15.58 -8.82
CA TRP A 31 4.78 16.56 -9.61
C TRP A 31 5.49 15.91 -10.79
N ALA A 32 6.04 14.71 -10.60
CA ALA A 32 6.64 13.91 -11.67
C ALA A 32 5.62 13.24 -12.60
N GLY A 33 4.31 13.36 -12.33
CA GLY A 33 3.24 12.76 -13.13
C GLY A 33 3.04 11.26 -12.92
N PHE A 34 3.48 10.71 -11.79
CA PHE A 34 3.42 9.27 -11.47
C PHE A 34 3.94 8.37 -12.61
N PRO A 35 5.22 8.52 -13.02
CA PRO A 35 5.74 7.87 -14.22
C PRO A 35 5.65 6.33 -14.16
N GLN A 36 5.60 5.74 -12.97
CA GLN A 36 5.49 4.30 -12.80
C GLN A 36 4.09 3.75 -13.07
N LEU A 37 3.02 4.57 -12.97
CA LEU A 37 1.66 4.11 -13.27
C LEU A 37 1.44 3.84 -14.76
N THR A 38 2.23 4.44 -15.64
CA THR A 38 2.14 4.30 -17.10
C THR A 38 3.31 3.53 -17.70
N ASN A 39 4.27 3.12 -16.88
CA ASN A 39 5.45 2.40 -17.34
C ASN A 39 5.13 0.90 -17.53
N ALA A 40 4.87 0.51 -18.78
CA ALA A 40 4.63 -0.89 -19.15
C ALA A 40 5.86 -1.80 -18.93
N HIS A 41 7.05 -1.22 -18.78
CA HIS A 41 8.30 -1.91 -18.40
C HIS A 41 8.71 -1.56 -16.97
N GLY A 42 7.72 -1.22 -16.13
CA GLY A 42 7.91 -0.93 -14.72
C GLY A 42 8.36 -2.17 -13.94
N ASP A 43 8.35 -2.03 -12.62
CA ASP A 43 8.66 -3.16 -11.74
C ASP A 43 7.70 -4.33 -11.99
N ASN A 44 8.25 -5.45 -12.46
CA ASN A 44 7.48 -6.64 -12.81
C ASN A 44 6.72 -7.20 -11.62
N ASP A 45 7.26 -7.06 -10.41
CA ASP A 45 6.61 -7.56 -9.20
C ASP A 45 5.33 -6.78 -8.89
N ASN A 46 5.36 -5.45 -9.00
CA ASN A 46 4.15 -4.62 -8.85
C ASN A 46 3.09 -4.93 -9.91
N LEU A 47 3.49 -5.11 -11.18
CA LEU A 47 2.57 -5.45 -12.25
C LEU A 47 1.93 -6.83 -12.02
N LEU A 48 2.73 -7.82 -11.66
CA LEU A 48 2.26 -9.17 -11.37
C LEU A 48 1.37 -9.21 -10.13
N ARG A 49 1.66 -8.39 -9.11
CA ARG A 49 0.79 -8.29 -7.93
C ARG A 49 -0.59 -7.81 -8.32
N LEU A 50 -0.69 -6.83 -9.22
CA LEU A 50 -1.99 -6.35 -9.69
C LEU A 50 -2.74 -7.44 -10.48
N VAL A 51 -2.04 -8.26 -11.27
CA VAL A 51 -2.64 -9.43 -11.92
C VAL A 51 -3.19 -10.41 -10.89
N GLU A 52 -2.40 -10.75 -9.87
CA GLU A 52 -2.81 -11.69 -8.81
C GLU A 52 -4.02 -11.17 -8.01
N VAL A 53 -4.10 -9.86 -7.76
CA VAL A 53 -5.26 -9.20 -7.14
C VAL A 53 -6.49 -9.22 -8.07
N ARG A 54 -6.32 -8.99 -9.37
CA ARG A 54 -7.42 -9.09 -10.35
C ARG A 54 -7.98 -10.50 -10.40
N ASP A 55 -7.14 -11.51 -10.35
CA ASP A 55 -7.57 -12.91 -10.31
C ASP A 55 -8.33 -13.25 -9.04
N PHE A 56 -7.87 -12.73 -7.90
CA PHE A 56 -8.62 -12.85 -6.64
C PHE A 56 -10.00 -12.20 -6.73
N LEU A 57 -10.09 -10.99 -7.26
CA LEU A 57 -11.35 -10.28 -7.49
C LEU A 57 -12.26 -11.00 -8.52
N ALA A 58 -11.67 -11.75 -9.46
CA ALA A 58 -12.37 -12.56 -10.44
C ALA A 58 -12.83 -13.93 -9.91
N GLY A 59 -12.59 -14.22 -8.63
CA GLY A 59 -13.06 -15.43 -7.95
C GLY A 59 -12.01 -16.52 -7.74
N GLN A 60 -10.73 -16.26 -8.02
CA GLN A 60 -9.66 -17.17 -7.63
C GLN A 60 -9.64 -17.35 -6.10
N GLY A 61 -9.49 -18.59 -5.63
CA GLY A 61 -9.62 -18.92 -4.21
C GLY A 61 -8.53 -18.30 -3.33
N TRP A 62 -8.82 -18.14 -2.04
CA TRP A 62 -7.88 -17.55 -1.07
C TRP A 62 -6.54 -18.31 -0.96
N PHE A 63 -6.56 -19.63 -1.13
CA PHE A 63 -5.34 -20.46 -1.09
C PHE A 63 -4.82 -20.82 -2.49
N ASP A 64 -5.49 -20.36 -3.54
CA ASP A 64 -5.01 -20.51 -4.91
C ASP A 64 -4.14 -19.30 -5.27
N LEU A 65 -2.83 -19.48 -5.15
CA LEU A 65 -1.78 -18.52 -5.51
C LEU A 65 -1.17 -18.84 -6.89
N HIS A 66 -1.82 -19.72 -7.65
CA HIS A 66 -1.30 -20.19 -8.92
C HIS A 66 -1.48 -19.13 -10.02
N GLN A 67 -0.41 -18.79 -10.71
CA GLN A 67 -0.41 -17.86 -11.85
C GLN A 67 -0.41 -18.64 -13.15
N TYR A 68 -1.59 -19.04 -13.60
CA TYR A 68 -1.79 -19.90 -14.78
C TYR A 68 -1.30 -19.28 -16.10
N ARG A 69 -1.21 -17.94 -16.15
CA ARG A 69 -0.81 -17.19 -17.35
C ARG A 69 0.68 -16.85 -17.41
N MET A 70 1.48 -17.32 -16.45
CA MET A 70 2.88 -16.91 -16.30
C MET A 70 3.81 -18.12 -16.26
N GLY A 71 4.90 -18.06 -17.04
CA GLY A 71 5.91 -19.12 -17.08
C GLY A 71 5.64 -20.16 -18.16
N LEU A 72 6.06 -21.41 -17.91
CA LEU A 72 5.87 -22.55 -18.81
C LEU A 72 4.42 -23.02 -18.83
N GLU A 73 4.11 -23.95 -19.72
CA GLU A 73 2.79 -24.59 -19.79
C GLU A 73 2.39 -25.13 -18.40
N GLY A 74 1.19 -24.75 -17.97
CA GLY A 74 0.67 -25.05 -16.64
C GLY A 74 0.87 -23.95 -15.61
N GLY A 75 1.81 -23.01 -15.79
CA GLY A 75 2.12 -21.89 -14.90
C GLY A 75 2.91 -22.26 -13.64
N PHE A 76 2.93 -21.39 -12.62
CA PHE A 76 3.54 -21.71 -11.32
C PHE A 76 2.83 -21.05 -10.12
N VAL A 77 3.09 -21.59 -8.92
CA VAL A 77 2.58 -21.06 -7.65
C VAL A 77 3.42 -19.87 -7.18
N MET A 78 2.76 -18.75 -6.90
CA MET A 78 3.41 -17.59 -6.29
C MET A 78 3.69 -17.82 -4.81
N HIS A 79 4.81 -17.28 -4.34
CA HIS A 79 5.18 -17.29 -2.93
C HIS A 79 4.55 -16.13 -2.13
N TRP A 80 3.76 -15.29 -2.78
CA TRP A 80 3.10 -14.14 -2.17
C TRP A 80 1.82 -14.56 -1.44
N SER A 81 1.41 -13.78 -0.43
CA SER A 81 0.26 -14.10 0.41
C SER A 81 -0.94 -13.22 0.08
N ARG A 82 -2.14 -13.81 0.06
CA ARG A 82 -3.41 -13.07 -0.02
C ARG A 82 -3.62 -12.05 1.10
N LEU A 83 -2.86 -12.14 2.19
CA LEU A 83 -2.90 -11.14 3.25
C LEU A 83 -2.57 -9.72 2.73
N VAL A 84 -1.68 -9.61 1.73
CA VAL A 84 -1.36 -8.32 1.10
C VAL A 84 -2.32 -8.00 -0.03
N ASP A 85 -2.82 -9.01 -0.74
CA ASP A 85 -3.78 -8.81 -1.83
C ASP A 85 -5.14 -8.31 -1.34
N ALA A 86 -5.60 -8.80 -0.19
CA ALA A 86 -6.89 -8.44 0.39
C ALA A 86 -7.08 -6.93 0.62
N PRO A 87 -6.16 -6.19 1.27
CA PRO A 87 -6.31 -4.74 1.41
C PRO A 87 -6.21 -4.00 0.08
N ILE A 88 -5.41 -4.48 -0.89
CA ILE A 88 -5.35 -3.88 -2.23
C ILE A 88 -6.70 -4.08 -2.94
N ALA A 89 -7.24 -5.30 -2.93
CA ALA A 89 -8.55 -5.64 -3.45
C ALA A 89 -9.67 -4.79 -2.80
N ALA A 90 -9.61 -4.59 -1.48
CA ALA A 90 -10.57 -3.76 -0.75
C ALA A 90 -10.52 -2.29 -1.20
N ILE A 91 -9.33 -1.72 -1.40
CA ILE A 91 -9.18 -0.37 -1.95
C ILE A 91 -9.79 -0.29 -3.35
N ILE A 92 -9.51 -1.27 -4.21
CA ILE A 92 -10.05 -1.33 -5.57
C ILE A 92 -11.58 -1.41 -5.55
N LEU A 93 -12.17 -2.27 -4.71
CA LEU A 93 -13.62 -2.40 -4.61
C LEU A 93 -14.28 -1.11 -4.11
N ALA A 94 -13.72 -0.50 -3.06
CA ALA A 94 -14.24 0.75 -2.50
C ALA A 94 -14.14 1.90 -3.51
N ALA A 95 -12.99 2.08 -4.15
CA ALA A 95 -12.80 3.12 -5.17
C ALA A 95 -13.66 2.87 -6.41
N THR A 96 -13.87 1.60 -6.81
CA THR A 96 -14.79 1.24 -7.89
C THR A 96 -16.22 1.61 -7.53
N ALA A 97 -16.67 1.31 -6.31
CA ALA A 97 -18.01 1.66 -5.84
C ALA A 97 -18.24 3.18 -5.80
N LEU A 98 -17.21 3.97 -5.49
CA LEU A 98 -17.28 5.43 -5.43
C LEU A 98 -17.21 6.11 -6.82
N THR A 99 -16.47 5.53 -7.76
CA THR A 99 -16.14 6.20 -9.05
C THR A 99 -16.79 5.56 -10.27
N GLY A 100 -17.28 4.32 -10.16
CA GLY A 100 -17.75 3.51 -11.28
C GLY A 100 -16.65 3.03 -12.23
N SER A 101 -15.37 3.26 -11.92
CA SER A 101 -14.24 2.95 -12.81
C SER A 101 -13.21 2.04 -12.14
N MET A 102 -13.12 0.80 -12.63
CA MET A 102 -12.10 -0.17 -12.18
C MET A 102 -10.68 0.33 -12.49
N ALA A 103 -10.45 0.90 -13.68
CA ALA A 103 -9.14 1.39 -14.06
C ALA A 103 -8.66 2.53 -13.15
N LEU A 104 -9.55 3.45 -12.78
CA LEU A 104 -9.23 4.49 -11.81
C LEU A 104 -8.98 3.88 -10.41
N ALA A 105 -9.78 2.90 -10.01
CA ALA A 105 -9.64 2.23 -8.71
C ALA A 105 -8.30 1.51 -8.55
N GLU A 106 -7.80 0.86 -9.61
CA GLU A 106 -6.47 0.25 -9.61
C GLU A 106 -5.35 1.29 -9.49
N ASN A 107 -5.47 2.43 -10.17
CA ASN A 107 -4.53 3.55 -10.01
C ASN A 107 -4.57 4.10 -8.58
N VAL A 108 -5.77 4.24 -7.99
CA VAL A 108 -5.93 4.64 -6.58
C VAL A 108 -5.23 3.64 -5.67
N ALA A 109 -5.41 2.33 -5.88
CA ALA A 109 -4.77 1.31 -5.06
C ALA A 109 -3.23 1.34 -5.17
N GLN A 110 -2.70 1.50 -6.38
CA GLN A 110 -1.26 1.60 -6.64
C GLN A 110 -0.61 2.81 -5.95
N VAL A 111 -1.34 3.89 -5.72
CA VAL A 111 -0.84 5.06 -4.98
C VAL A 111 -1.11 4.95 -3.48
N LEU A 112 -2.34 4.62 -3.10
CA LEU A 112 -2.79 4.66 -1.71
C LEU A 112 -2.14 3.57 -0.87
N TRP A 113 -2.03 2.34 -1.38
CA TRP A 113 -1.45 1.23 -0.62
C TRP A 113 0.00 1.48 -0.17
N PRO A 114 0.95 1.79 -1.05
CA PRO A 114 2.32 2.09 -0.62
C PRO A 114 2.40 3.38 0.22
N ALA A 115 1.55 4.38 -0.03
CA ALA A 115 1.52 5.59 0.80
C ALA A 115 1.08 5.30 2.25
N LEU A 116 0.08 4.44 2.43
CA LEU A 116 -0.37 3.99 3.76
C LEU A 116 0.74 3.22 4.48
N LEU A 117 1.39 2.26 3.79
CA LEU A 117 2.51 1.51 4.36
C LEU A 117 3.68 2.43 4.74
N PHE A 118 4.01 3.41 3.89
CA PHE A 118 5.06 4.39 4.18
C PHE A 118 4.71 5.25 5.40
N CYS A 119 3.47 5.74 5.51
CA CYS A 119 3.01 6.48 6.67
C CYS A 119 3.14 5.66 7.95
N LEU A 120 2.68 4.40 7.93
CA LEU A 120 2.79 3.49 9.07
C LEU A 120 4.25 3.21 9.43
N ALA A 121 5.11 2.99 8.44
CA ALA A 121 6.53 2.76 8.66
C ALA A 121 7.19 3.97 9.35
N VAL A 122 7.00 5.18 8.84
CA VAL A 122 7.56 6.41 9.45
C VAL A 122 7.04 6.59 10.88
N PHE A 123 5.75 6.36 11.10
CA PHE A 123 5.14 6.45 12.42
C PHE A 123 5.79 5.47 13.41
N PHE A 124 5.84 4.18 13.07
CA PHE A 124 6.38 3.15 13.98
C PHE A 124 7.88 3.25 14.17
N ILE A 125 8.65 3.63 13.14
CA ILE A 125 10.09 3.86 13.26
C ILE A 125 10.36 5.04 14.20
N THR A 126 9.65 6.16 14.03
CA THR A 126 9.78 7.33 14.91
C THR A 126 9.44 6.97 16.35
N ARG A 127 8.36 6.22 16.54
CA ARG A 127 7.94 5.76 17.87
C ARG A 127 8.97 4.84 18.52
N ALA A 128 9.51 3.89 17.76
CA ALA A 128 10.55 2.98 18.25
C ALA A 128 11.79 3.76 18.65
N ALA A 129 12.26 4.70 17.82
CA ALA A 129 13.43 5.53 18.12
C ALA A 129 13.25 6.32 19.43
N ARG A 130 12.08 6.95 19.63
CA ARG A 130 11.77 7.69 20.87
C ARG A 130 11.67 6.79 22.09
N ASN A 131 11.05 5.61 21.95
CA ASN A 131 11.02 4.61 23.02
C ASN A 131 12.45 4.23 23.45
N PHE A 132 13.36 4.01 22.49
CA PHE A 132 14.76 3.69 22.79
C PHE A 132 15.53 4.87 23.40
N ALA A 133 15.17 6.10 23.05
CA ALA A 133 15.73 7.32 23.64
C ALA A 133 15.18 7.65 25.04
N GLY A 134 14.14 6.94 25.51
CA GLY A 134 13.47 7.24 26.78
C GLY A 134 12.51 8.43 26.74
N GLU A 135 12.07 8.82 25.54
CA GLU A 135 11.21 9.99 25.29
C GLU A 135 9.71 9.64 25.16
N ALA A 136 9.32 8.43 25.57
CA ALA A 136 8.01 7.85 25.29
C ALA A 136 7.04 7.79 26.48
#